data_AF-A0A4Q3WYV3-F1
#
_entry.id   AF-A0A4Q3WYV3-F1
#
_cell.length_a   1.000
_cell.length_b   1.000
_cell.length_c   1.000
_cell.angle_alpha   90.00
_cell.angle_beta   90.00
_cell.angle_gamma   90.00
#
_symmetry.space_group_name_H-M   'P 1'
#
loop_
_entity.id
_entity.type
_entity.pdbx_description
1 polymer ?
#
loop_
_entity_poly.entity_id
_entity_poly.type
_entity_poly.pdbx_seq_one_letter_code
_entity_poly.pdbx_strand_id
1 'polypeptide(L)' 'MTNELRPPFPPFNRETALEKVSKAQDGWNTRDAQRVALAYTPD' A
#
# COMPACT_ATOMS: atom_id res chain seq x y z
N MET A 1 -8.30 8.51 15.10
CA MET A 1 -8.27 8.12 13.68
C MET A 1 -7.00 8.70 13.06
N THR A 2 -5.82 8.16 13.36
CA THR A 2 -4.60 8.58 12.68
C THR A 2 -4.68 8.06 11.26
N ASN A 3 -4.90 8.94 10.29
CA ASN A 3 -4.81 8.59 8.87
C ASN A 3 -3.34 8.28 8.59
N GLU A 4 -2.95 7.02 8.83
CA GLU A 4 -1.60 6.52 8.62
C GLU A 4 -1.24 6.69 7.15
N LEU A 5 -0.38 7.68 6.92
CA LEU A 5 0.14 7.96 5.60
C LEU A 5 0.93 6.74 5.14
N ARG A 6 0.51 6.12 4.03
CA ARG A 6 1.16 4.96 3.41
C ARG A 6 1.93 5.41 2.16
N PRO A 7 3.14 5.99 2.33
CA PRO A 7 4.00 6.32 1.20
C PRO A 7 4.46 5.04 0.48
N PRO A 8 4.73 5.12 -0.82
CA PRO A 8 4.90 6.36 -1.59
C PRO A 8 3.58 6.93 -2.13
N PHE A 9 3.52 8.27 -2.25
CA PHE A 9 2.39 9.02 -2.82
C PHE A 9 2.66 9.42 -4.28
N PRO A 10 1.61 9.57 -5.10
CA PRO A 10 1.78 10.07 -6.46
C PRO A 10 2.20 11.56 -6.48
N PRO A 11 2.84 12.04 -7.57
CA PRO A 11 3.23 11.28 -8.76
C PRO A 11 4.45 10.38 -8.49
N PHE A 12 4.45 9.20 -9.10
CA PHE A 12 5.54 8.22 -8.94
C PHE A 12 6.65 8.43 -9.98
N ASN A 13 7.89 8.19 -9.54
CA ASN A 13 9.02 7.88 -10.42
C ASN A 13 9.24 6.34 -10.45
N ARG A 14 10.23 5.86 -11.22
CA ARG A 14 10.49 4.41 -11.35
C ARG A 14 10.75 3.72 -10.01
N GLU A 15 11.58 4.33 -9.17
CA GLU A 15 11.98 3.76 -7.87
C GLU A 15 10.77 3.67 -6.92
N THR A 16 10.04 4.77 -6.77
CA THR A 16 8.86 4.84 -5.89
C THR A 16 7.69 3.98 -6.41
N ALA A 17 7.55 3.80 -7.72
CA ALA A 17 6.58 2.85 -8.28
C ALA A 17 6.93 1.40 -7.94
N LEU A 18 8.21 1.02 -8.03
CA LEU A 18 8.67 -0.32 -7.64
C LEU A 18 8.47 -0.56 -6.14
N GLU A 19 8.81 0.42 -5.31
CA GLU A 19 8.59 0.35 -3.86
C GLU A 19 7.09 0.15 -3.53
N LYS A 20 6.20 0.88 -4.23
CA LYS A 20 4.75 0.73 -4.06
C LYS A 20 4.28 -0.69 -4.36
N VAL A 21 4.75 -1.25 -5.47
CA VAL A 21 4.37 -2.60 -5.90
C VAL A 21 4.91 -3.66 -4.94
N SER A 22 6.17 -3.54 -4.49
CA SER A 22 6.75 -4.45 -3.50
C SER A 22 5.95 -4.46 -2.20
N LYS A 23 5.66 -3.27 -1.64
CA LYS A 23 4.84 -3.14 -0.41
C LYS A 23 3.46 -3.75 -0.56
N ALA A 24 2.83 -3.58 -1.73
CA ALA A 24 1.55 -4.21 -2.02
C ALA A 24 1.71 -5.75 -2.07
N GLN A 25 2.70 -6.26 -2.82
CA GLN A 25 2.99 -7.69 -2.92
C GLN A 25 3.21 -8.33 -1.55
N ASP A 26 3.98 -7.70 -0.67
CA ASP A 26 4.19 -8.15 0.71
C ASP A 26 2.87 -8.21 1.50
N GLY A 27 2.02 -7.19 1.35
CA GLY A 27 0.68 -7.17 1.95
C GLY A 27 -0.22 -8.29 1.44
N TRP A 28 -0.21 -8.59 0.15
CA TRP A 28 -1.00 -9.68 -0.43
C TRP A 28 -0.48 -11.06 -0.04
N ASN A 29 0.84 -11.23 0.07
CA ASN A 29 1.47 -12.51 0.44
C ASN A 29 1.13 -12.96 1.87
N THR A 30 0.75 -12.04 2.77
CA THR A 30 0.32 -12.42 4.12
C THR A 30 -0.98 -13.24 4.11
N ARG A 31 -1.80 -13.11 3.05
CA ARG A 31 -3.15 -13.71 2.96
C ARG A 31 -4.08 -13.27 4.10
N ASP A 32 -3.78 -12.12 4.73
CA ASP A 32 -4.60 -11.52 5.79
C ASP A 32 -5.55 -10.49 5.17
N ALA A 33 -6.85 -10.79 5.21
CA ALA A 33 -7.86 -9.94 4.61
C ALA A 33 -7.95 -8.55 5.25
N GLN A 34 -7.79 -8.44 6.58
CA GLN A 34 -7.84 -7.16 7.28
C GLN A 34 -6.65 -6.29 6.86
N ARG A 35 -5.45 -6.88 6.79
CA ARG A 35 -4.24 -6.18 6.35
C ARG A 35 -4.34 -5.69 4.91
N VAL A 36 -4.89 -6.50 4.01
CA VAL A 36 -5.08 -6.11 2.60
C VAL A 36 -6.12 -5.00 2.47
N ALA A 37 -7.22 -5.06 3.23
CA ALA A 37 -8.27 -4.04 3.20
C ALA A 37 -7.74 -2.64 3.58
N LEU A 38 -6.82 -2.57 4.55
CA LEU A 38 -6.17 -1.31 4.93
C LEU A 38 -5.43 -0.64 3.77
N ALA A 39 -5.15 -1.33 2.65
CA ALA A 39 -4.52 -0.73 1.48
C ALA A 39 -5.47 0.23 0.71
N TYR A 40 -6.77 0.06 0.88
CA TYR A 40 -7.81 0.74 0.11
C TYR A 40 -8.53 1.78 0.98
N THR A 41 -9.08 2.81 0.34
CA THR A 41 -9.99 3.73 1.02
C THR A 41 -11.38 3.09 1.07
N PRO A 42 -12.13 3.23 2.18
CA PRO A 42 -13.58 3.08 2.10
C PRO A 42 -14.12 4.11 1.10
N ASP A 43 -15.17 3.75 0.37
CA ASP A 43 -15.87 4.64 -0.57
C ASP A 43 -16.29 5.96 0.10
#